data_AF-A0A075JWS8-F1
#
_entry.id   AF-A0A075JWS8-F1
#
_cell.length_a   1.000
_cell.length_b   1.000
_cell.length_c   1.000
_cell.angle_alpha   90.00
_cell.angle_beta   90.00
_cell.angle_gamma   90.00
#
_symmetry.space_group_name_H-M   'P 1'
#
loop_
_entity.id
_entity.type
_entity.pdbx_description
1 polymer ?
#
loop_
_entity_poly.entity_id
_entity_poly.type
_entity_poly.pdbx_seq_one_letter_code
_entity_poly.pdbx_strand_id
1 'polypeptide(L)'
;MRFRLSCGVIAALVLWAGFVLLPSLVPGYDGVRQTISEIGEMDSPARLPFAAMLCVVAICVLLFAWGLADVSARRGRSSAAAYLTGCMAISCAGVGIFAYPHPLHGVFGLSEFIGYQAPWVLALTWRREKIPRALVPFSWTMGVLLWLAIIANLSVLDFHSWLWKLEKPVYGIIQRLLFFTWSLWLAGISVMVRRSRDVADDAA
;
A
#
# COMPACT_ATOMS: atom_id res chain seq x y z
N MET A 1 -11.49 -12.02 14.40
CA MET A 1 -10.81 -10.70 14.28
C MET A 1 -9.31 -10.80 13.98
N ARG A 2 -8.53 -11.58 14.74
CA ARG A 2 -7.06 -11.72 14.57
C ARG A 2 -6.59 -12.09 13.15
N PHE A 3 -7.29 -13.03 12.50
CA PHE A 3 -6.97 -13.44 11.12
C PHE A 3 -7.05 -12.26 10.14
N ARG A 4 -8.19 -11.56 10.10
CA ARG A 4 -8.42 -10.36 9.28
C ARG A 4 -7.33 -9.30 9.48
N LEU A 5 -6.97 -9.00 10.73
CA LEU A 5 -5.89 -8.06 10.99
C LEU A 5 -4.53 -8.59 10.49
N SER A 6 -4.27 -9.89 10.54
CA SER A 6 -3.01 -10.49 10.04
C SER A 6 -2.84 -10.32 8.53
N CYS A 7 -3.94 -10.15 7.79
CA CYS A 7 -3.91 -9.92 6.36
C CYS A 7 -3.13 -8.65 5.97
N GLY A 8 -2.96 -7.67 6.87
CA GLY A 8 -2.11 -6.50 6.59
C GLY A 8 -0.62 -6.88 6.44
N VAL A 9 -0.11 -7.77 7.30
CA VAL A 9 1.26 -8.32 7.16
C VAL A 9 1.36 -9.21 5.93
N ILE A 10 0.36 -10.09 5.71
CA ILE A 10 0.35 -11.00 4.56
C ILE A 10 0.35 -10.21 3.24
N ALA A 11 -0.47 -9.16 3.14
CA ALA A 11 -0.49 -8.28 1.97
C ALA A 11 0.88 -7.67 1.68
N ALA A 12 1.55 -7.14 2.71
CA ALA A 12 2.90 -6.58 2.56
C ALA A 12 3.91 -7.63 2.08
N LEU A 13 3.89 -8.83 2.68
CA LEU A 13 4.78 -9.92 2.28
C LEU A 13 4.54 -10.39 0.84
N VAL A 14 3.28 -10.57 0.45
CA VAL A 14 2.92 -10.98 -0.92
C VAL A 14 3.36 -9.93 -1.93
N LEU A 15 3.11 -8.65 -1.64
CA LEU A 15 3.51 -7.54 -2.52
C LEU A 15 5.03 -7.52 -2.73
N TRP A 16 5.80 -7.57 -1.64
CA TRP A 16 7.27 -7.54 -1.72
C TRP A 16 7.87 -8.80 -2.33
N ALA A 17 7.30 -9.97 -2.04
CA ALA A 17 7.70 -11.20 -2.71
C ALA A 17 7.49 -11.07 -4.22
N GLY A 18 6.36 -10.53 -4.68
CA GLY A 18 6.14 -10.32 -6.10
C GLY A 18 7.07 -9.28 -6.72
N PHE A 19 7.34 -8.16 -6.03
CA PHE A 19 8.27 -7.13 -6.52
C PHE A 19 9.72 -7.62 -6.64
N VAL A 20 10.10 -8.65 -5.90
CA VAL A 20 11.44 -9.26 -5.95
C VAL A 20 11.47 -10.42 -6.95
N LEU A 21 10.46 -11.28 -6.95
CA LEU A 21 10.46 -12.53 -7.70
C LEU A 21 10.00 -12.35 -9.15
N LEU A 22 8.93 -11.59 -9.39
CA LEU A 22 8.34 -11.47 -10.73
C LEU A 22 9.25 -10.77 -11.77
N PRO A 23 10.09 -9.79 -11.41
CA PRO A 23 11.10 -9.25 -12.32
C PRO A 23 12.00 -10.29 -12.99
N SER A 24 12.29 -11.41 -12.31
CA SER A 24 13.14 -12.48 -12.86
C SER A 24 12.53 -13.16 -14.09
N LEU A 25 11.23 -13.00 -14.29
CA LEU A 25 10.51 -13.52 -15.46
C LEU A 25 10.56 -12.56 -16.65
N VAL A 26 10.94 -11.29 -16.46
CA VAL A 26 10.89 -10.23 -17.48
C VAL A 26 12.30 -9.98 -18.03
N PRO A 27 12.61 -10.39 -19.28
CA PRO A 27 13.94 -10.23 -19.85
C PRO A 27 14.36 -8.75 -19.92
N GLY A 28 15.57 -8.46 -19.44
CA GLY A 28 16.13 -7.11 -19.48
C GLY A 28 15.57 -6.15 -18.42
N TYR A 29 14.71 -6.63 -17.51
CA TYR A 29 14.14 -5.79 -16.46
C TYR A 29 15.20 -5.26 -15.50
N ASP A 30 15.25 -3.94 -15.33
CA ASP A 30 16.11 -3.24 -14.38
C ASP A 30 15.25 -2.64 -13.25
N GLY A 31 15.28 -3.25 -12.06
CA GLY A 31 14.52 -2.76 -10.90
C GLY A 31 14.93 -1.38 -10.37
N VAL A 32 16.05 -0.82 -10.83
CA VAL A 32 16.49 0.53 -10.49
C VAL A 32 15.82 1.55 -11.42
N ARG A 33 15.77 1.25 -12.72
CA ARG A 33 15.31 2.20 -13.75
C ARG A 33 13.85 2.02 -14.12
N GLN A 34 13.35 0.79 -14.05
CA GLN A 34 12.01 0.44 -14.50
C GLN A 34 11.03 0.35 -13.34
N THR A 35 9.82 0.77 -13.67
CA THR A 35 8.64 0.78 -12.82
C THR A 35 8.16 -0.63 -12.52
N ILE A 36 7.46 -0.78 -11.40
CA ILE A 36 6.73 -2.00 -11.04
C ILE A 36 5.65 -2.30 -12.08
N SER A 37 5.01 -1.28 -12.65
CA SER A 37 3.98 -1.44 -13.68
C SER A 37 4.49 -2.14 -14.93
N GLU A 38 5.76 -1.94 -15.30
CA GLU A 38 6.43 -2.64 -16.42
C GLU A 38 6.62 -4.14 -16.14
N ILE A 39 6.56 -4.61 -14.88
CA ILE A 39 6.59 -6.05 -14.59
C ILE A 39 5.34 -6.72 -15.16
N GLY A 40 4.18 -6.08 -14.99
CA GLY A 40 2.87 -6.62 -15.36
C GLY A 40 2.28 -6.03 -16.64
N GLU A 41 3.09 -5.38 -17.48
CA GLU A 41 2.59 -4.72 -18.68
C GLU A 41 2.01 -5.70 -19.71
N MET A 42 1.27 -5.16 -20.69
CA MET A 42 0.80 -5.94 -21.82
C MET A 42 1.99 -6.66 -22.48
N ASP A 43 1.78 -7.91 -22.85
CA ASP A 43 2.80 -8.80 -23.44
C ASP A 43 3.95 -9.22 -22.53
N SER A 44 4.04 -8.72 -21.29
CA SER A 44 4.99 -9.23 -20.31
C SER A 44 4.68 -10.70 -19.95
N PRO A 45 5.70 -11.58 -19.88
CA PRO A 45 5.53 -12.95 -19.39
C PRO A 45 5.05 -13.01 -17.92
N ALA A 46 5.30 -11.95 -17.14
CA ALA A 46 4.85 -11.83 -15.76
C ALA A 46 3.46 -11.21 -15.61
N ARG A 47 2.76 -10.84 -16.70
CA ARG A 47 1.45 -10.17 -16.66
C ARG A 47 0.42 -10.90 -15.78
N LEU A 48 0.18 -12.19 -16.05
CA LEU A 48 -0.82 -12.96 -15.29
C LEU A 48 -0.39 -13.19 -13.83
N PRO A 49 0.86 -13.62 -13.52
CA PRO A 49 1.35 -13.67 -12.14
C PRO A 49 1.24 -12.34 -11.38
N PHE A 50 1.57 -11.22 -12.04
CA PHE A 50 1.51 -9.89 -11.44
C PHE A 50 0.07 -9.47 -11.12
N ALA A 51 -0.85 -9.66 -12.07
CA ALA A 51 -2.27 -9.42 -11.86
C ALA A 51 -2.84 -10.28 -10.71
N ALA A 52 -2.52 -11.58 -10.69
CA ALA A 52 -2.94 -12.50 -9.63
C ALA A 52 -2.40 -12.06 -8.26
N MET A 53 -1.13 -11.68 -8.18
CA MET A 53 -0.52 -11.14 -6.97
C MET A 53 -1.28 -9.89 -6.48
N LEU A 54 -1.55 -8.91 -7.35
CA LEU A 54 -2.29 -7.70 -6.97
C LEU A 54 -3.71 -8.01 -6.48
N CYS A 55 -4.40 -8.96 -7.09
CA CYS A 55 -5.71 -9.43 -6.61
C CYS A 55 -5.63 -10.07 -5.22
N VAL A 56 -4.60 -10.89 -4.95
CA VAL A 56 -4.37 -11.47 -3.62
C VAL A 56 -4.08 -10.36 -2.59
N VAL A 57 -3.25 -9.38 -2.95
CA VAL A 57 -2.99 -8.20 -2.12
C VAL A 57 -4.29 -7.45 -1.84
N ALA A 58 -5.10 -7.16 -2.85
CA ALA A 58 -6.38 -6.47 -2.70
C ALA A 58 -7.33 -7.19 -1.74
N ILE A 59 -7.47 -8.51 -1.86
CA ILE A 59 -8.29 -9.33 -0.94
C ILE A 59 -7.76 -9.22 0.49
N CYS A 60 -6.45 -9.36 0.67
CA CYS A 60 -5.83 -9.24 2.00
C CYS A 60 -6.02 -7.85 2.60
N VAL A 61 -5.86 -6.79 1.81
CA VAL A 61 -6.08 -5.40 2.22
C VAL A 61 -7.53 -5.16 2.59
N LEU A 62 -8.49 -5.71 1.85
CA LEU A 62 -9.92 -5.58 2.17
C LEU A 62 -10.28 -6.30 3.48
N LEU A 63 -9.75 -7.50 3.70
CA LEU A 63 -9.93 -8.22 4.97
C LEU A 63 -9.29 -7.46 6.14
N PHE A 64 -8.11 -6.87 5.94
CA PHE A 64 -7.48 -6.02 6.93
C PHE A 64 -8.31 -4.77 7.23
N ALA A 65 -8.79 -4.07 6.19
CA ALA A 65 -9.65 -2.90 6.33
C ALA A 65 -10.90 -3.23 7.15
N TRP A 66 -11.55 -4.37 6.88
CA TRP A 66 -12.67 -4.83 7.70
C TRP A 66 -12.26 -5.06 9.16
N GLY A 67 -11.13 -5.74 9.41
CA GLY A 67 -10.61 -5.91 10.77
C GLY A 67 -10.35 -4.57 11.47
N LEU A 68 -9.79 -3.58 10.77
CA LEU A 68 -9.53 -2.24 11.29
C LEU A 68 -10.83 -1.48 11.59
N ALA A 69 -11.85 -1.61 10.74
CA ALA A 69 -13.16 -1.01 10.97
C ALA A 69 -13.83 -1.57 12.25
N ASP A 70 -13.80 -2.89 12.44
CA ASP A 70 -14.35 -3.54 13.63
C ASP A 70 -13.66 -3.05 14.92
N VAL A 71 -12.32 -3.00 14.91
CA VAL A 71 -11.56 -2.50 16.06
C VAL A 71 -11.87 -1.02 16.31
N SER A 72 -11.99 -0.21 15.25
CA SER A 72 -12.34 1.20 15.38
C SER A 72 -13.70 1.37 16.07
N ALA A 73 -14.71 0.63 15.61
CA ALA A 73 -16.06 0.65 16.18
C ALA A 73 -16.07 0.24 17.65
N ARG A 74 -15.38 -0.86 18.00
CA ARG A 74 -15.29 -1.35 19.40
C ARG A 74 -14.64 -0.34 20.34
N ARG A 75 -13.72 0.49 19.82
CA ARG A 75 -13.04 1.55 20.59
C ARG A 75 -13.76 2.89 20.56
N GLY A 76 -14.95 2.96 19.95
CA GLY A 76 -15.66 4.23 19.77
C GLY A 76 -14.84 5.23 18.95
N ARG A 77 -14.03 4.75 18.01
CA ARG A 77 -13.21 5.56 17.08
C ARG A 77 -13.78 5.51 15.68
N SER A 78 -13.42 6.52 14.89
CA SER A 78 -13.82 6.59 13.49
C SER A 78 -13.19 5.46 12.68
N SER A 79 -13.99 4.81 11.83
CA SER A 79 -13.55 3.82 10.84
C SER A 79 -13.05 4.44 9.53
N ALA A 80 -12.88 5.77 9.45
CA ALA A 80 -12.50 6.45 8.21
C ALA A 80 -11.20 5.91 7.61
N ALA A 81 -10.18 5.64 8.43
CA ALA A 81 -8.92 5.06 7.95
C ALA A 81 -9.10 3.65 7.37
N ALA A 82 -10.05 2.87 7.90
CA ALA A 82 -10.39 1.56 7.36
C ALA A 82 -11.03 1.67 5.97
N TYR A 83 -11.95 2.61 5.77
CA TYR A 83 -12.57 2.82 4.46
C TYR A 83 -11.56 3.26 3.40
N LEU A 84 -10.65 4.19 3.74
CA LEU A 84 -9.57 4.59 2.83
C LEU A 84 -8.64 3.41 2.49
N THR A 85 -8.32 2.57 3.48
CA THR A 85 -7.57 1.33 3.25
C THR A 85 -8.33 0.38 2.31
N GLY A 86 -9.66 0.27 2.46
CA GLY A 86 -10.52 -0.48 1.55
C GLY A 86 -10.53 0.08 0.13
N CYS A 87 -10.52 1.40 -0.05
CA CYS A 87 -10.37 2.03 -1.36
C CYS A 87 -9.05 1.63 -2.04
N MET A 88 -7.95 1.47 -1.28
CA MET A 88 -6.69 0.96 -1.84
C MET A 88 -6.86 -0.43 -2.45
N ALA A 89 -7.60 -1.33 -1.81
CA ALA A 89 -7.84 -2.67 -2.36
C ALA A 89 -8.51 -2.61 -3.74
N ILE A 90 -9.47 -1.69 -3.92
CA ILE A 90 -10.14 -1.49 -5.23
C ILE A 90 -9.13 -0.99 -6.26
N SER A 91 -8.30 0.00 -5.90
CA SER A 91 -7.24 0.51 -6.78
C SER A 91 -6.25 -0.59 -7.18
N CYS A 92 -5.72 -1.36 -6.23
CA CYS A 92 -4.79 -2.45 -6.51
C CYS A 92 -5.39 -3.53 -7.43
N ALA A 93 -6.64 -3.93 -7.19
CA ALA A 93 -7.33 -4.87 -8.08
C ALA A 93 -7.51 -4.29 -9.49
N GLY A 94 -7.88 -3.01 -9.60
CA GLY A 94 -8.00 -2.31 -10.87
C GLY A 94 -6.69 -2.25 -11.65
N VAL A 95 -5.58 -1.89 -10.99
CA VAL A 95 -4.22 -1.89 -11.59
C VAL A 95 -3.84 -3.29 -12.08
N GLY A 96 -4.20 -4.35 -11.35
CA GLY A 96 -3.93 -5.73 -11.75
C GLY A 96 -4.80 -6.21 -12.93
N ILE A 97 -6.08 -5.83 -12.97
CA ILE A 97 -7.01 -6.21 -14.04
C ILE A 97 -6.68 -5.47 -15.35
N PHE A 98 -6.37 -4.18 -15.25
CA PHE A 98 -6.05 -3.33 -16.39
C PHE A 98 -4.54 -3.14 -16.48
N ALA A 99 -3.86 -4.03 -17.20
CA ALA A 99 -2.41 -3.94 -17.41
C ALA A 99 -2.02 -2.67 -18.20
N TYR A 100 -0.87 -2.08 -17.88
CA TYR A 100 -0.28 -0.98 -18.66
C TYR A 100 -0.03 -1.42 -20.11
N PRO A 101 -0.25 -0.56 -21.14
CA PRO A 101 -0.71 0.84 -21.12
C PRO A 101 -2.23 1.08 -21.17
N HIS A 102 -3.08 0.13 -20.75
CA HIS A 102 -4.53 0.35 -20.77
C HIS A 102 -4.92 1.64 -20.01
N PRO A 103 -5.80 2.53 -20.54
CA PRO A 103 -6.08 3.84 -19.92
C PRO A 103 -6.54 3.77 -18.46
N LEU A 104 -7.35 2.75 -18.14
CA LEU A 104 -7.81 2.53 -16.77
C LEU A 104 -6.69 2.14 -15.79
N HIS A 105 -5.54 1.64 -16.27
CA HIS A 105 -4.38 1.38 -15.41
C HIS A 105 -3.93 2.66 -14.70
N GLY A 106 -3.81 3.76 -15.46
CA GLY A 106 -3.44 5.07 -14.91
C GLY A 106 -4.53 5.64 -14.00
N VAL A 107 -5.81 5.44 -14.34
CA VAL A 107 -6.93 5.88 -13.49
C VAL A 107 -6.92 5.19 -12.14
N PHE A 108 -6.75 3.86 -12.11
CA PHE A 108 -6.67 3.10 -10.86
C PHE A 108 -5.37 3.37 -10.11
N GLY A 109 -4.25 3.55 -10.81
CA GLY A 109 -2.99 3.97 -10.19
C GLY A 109 -3.10 5.34 -9.52
N LEU A 110 -3.77 6.31 -10.15
CA LEU A 110 -4.06 7.61 -9.53
C LEU A 110 -5.09 7.52 -8.40
N SER A 111 -6.05 6.59 -8.45
CA SER A 111 -7.02 6.44 -7.35
C SER A 111 -6.39 5.88 -6.07
N GLU A 112 -5.18 5.30 -6.13
CA GLU A 112 -4.40 4.91 -4.95
C GLU A 112 -4.13 6.09 -4.00
N PHE A 113 -4.14 7.34 -4.50
CA PHE A 113 -4.03 8.55 -3.68
C PHE A 113 -5.01 8.58 -2.52
N ILE A 114 -6.23 8.06 -2.71
CA ILE A 114 -7.26 7.96 -1.68
C ILE A 114 -6.78 7.02 -0.56
N GLY A 115 -6.26 5.85 -0.92
CA GLY A 115 -5.74 4.86 0.02
C GLY A 115 -4.46 5.31 0.74
N TYR A 116 -3.61 6.08 0.07
CA TYR A 116 -2.40 6.64 0.67
C TYR A 116 -2.68 7.64 1.80
N GLN A 117 -3.91 8.16 1.93
CA GLN A 117 -4.27 9.05 3.05
C GLN A 117 -4.56 8.31 4.36
N ALA A 118 -4.70 6.99 4.34
CA ALA A 118 -5.08 6.19 5.50
C ALA A 118 -4.19 6.41 6.75
N PRO A 119 -2.85 6.54 6.65
CA PRO A 119 -2.00 6.79 7.82
C PRO A 119 -2.31 8.11 8.53
N TRP A 120 -2.45 9.21 7.79
CA TRP A 120 -2.79 10.50 8.38
C TRP A 120 -4.18 10.50 9.01
N VAL A 121 -5.16 9.91 8.32
CA VAL A 121 -6.52 9.82 8.84
C VAL A 121 -6.55 8.98 10.11
N LEU A 122 -5.81 7.86 10.17
CA LEU A 122 -5.68 7.08 11.40
C LEU A 122 -5.05 7.91 12.52
N ALA A 123 -3.91 8.57 12.24
CA ALA A 123 -3.21 9.39 13.21
C ALA A 123 -4.10 10.50 13.79
N LEU A 124 -4.89 11.16 12.95
CA LEU A 124 -5.82 12.23 13.34
C LEU A 124 -7.00 11.71 14.15
N THR A 125 -7.66 10.66 13.66
CA THR A 125 -8.88 10.12 14.29
C THR A 125 -8.59 9.36 15.57
N TRP A 126 -7.38 8.80 15.72
CA TRP A 126 -6.93 8.07 16.89
C TRP A 126 -5.97 8.87 17.78
N ARG A 127 -5.78 10.18 17.55
CA ARG A 127 -4.80 11.03 18.29
C ARG A 127 -4.95 11.03 19.82
N ARG A 128 -6.13 10.70 20.34
CA ARG A 128 -6.43 10.63 21.78
C ARG A 128 -6.40 9.20 22.34
N GLU A 129 -6.11 8.21 21.50
CA GLU A 129 -6.07 6.81 21.89
C GLU A 129 -4.80 6.52 22.70
N LYS A 130 -4.94 5.91 23.88
CA LYS A 130 -3.82 5.72 24.81
C LYS A 130 -3.02 4.44 24.54
N ILE A 131 -3.59 3.48 23.82
CA ILE A 131 -2.99 2.16 23.55
C ILE A 131 -3.33 1.73 22.13
N PRO A 132 -2.36 1.40 21.26
CA PRO A 132 -0.92 1.40 21.50
C PRO A 132 -0.34 2.83 21.44
N ARG A 133 0.52 3.20 22.40
CA ARG A 133 1.12 4.55 22.46
C ARG A 133 1.89 4.95 21.20
N ALA A 134 2.49 3.97 20.52
CA ALA A 134 3.28 4.21 19.32
C ALA A 134 2.44 4.25 18.02
N LEU A 135 1.14 3.91 18.06
CA LEU A 135 0.30 3.83 16.84
C LEU A 135 0.17 5.18 16.13
N VAL A 136 -0.10 6.23 16.90
CA VAL A 136 -0.27 7.60 16.38
C VAL A 136 1.03 8.16 15.80
N PRO A 137 2.16 8.19 16.54
CA PRO A 137 3.41 8.70 15.97
C PRO A 137 3.89 7.88 14.77
N PHE A 138 3.76 6.55 14.80
CA PHE A 138 4.08 5.70 13.65
C PHE A 138 3.25 6.08 12.41
N SER A 139 1.95 6.29 12.57
CA SER A 139 1.06 6.66 11.47
C SER A 139 1.37 8.06 10.92
N TRP A 140 1.73 9.02 11.78
CA TRP A 140 2.20 10.34 11.34
C TRP A 140 3.49 10.22 10.51
N THR A 141 4.49 9.49 11.01
CA THR A 141 5.77 9.29 10.30
C THR A 141 5.53 8.65 8.93
N MET A 142 4.77 7.57 8.87
CA MET A 142 4.48 6.90 7.59
C MET A 142 3.69 7.80 6.63
N GLY A 143 2.76 8.60 7.13
CA GLY A 143 2.02 9.55 6.29
C GLY A 143 2.91 10.65 5.71
N VAL A 144 3.86 11.19 6.49
CA VAL A 144 4.85 12.16 5.97
C VAL A 144 5.73 11.52 4.91
N LEU A 145 6.26 10.32 5.17
CA LEU A 145 7.08 9.58 4.21
C LEU A 145 6.32 9.26 2.92
N LEU A 146 5.02 8.93 3.01
CA LEU A 146 4.18 8.70 1.84
C LEU A 146 4.03 9.95 1.00
N TRP A 147 3.79 11.11 1.61
CA TRP A 147 3.66 12.35 0.85
C TRP A 147 4.97 12.75 0.18
N LEU A 148 6.11 12.55 0.82
CA LEU A 148 7.41 12.73 0.18
C LEU A 148 7.58 11.77 -1.01
N ALA A 149 7.20 10.50 -0.86
CA ALA A 149 7.25 9.52 -1.94
C ALA A 149 6.27 9.83 -3.08
N ILE A 150 5.08 10.35 -2.77
CA ILE A 150 4.11 10.83 -3.76
C ILE A 150 4.68 11.99 -4.56
N ILE A 151 5.23 13.01 -3.90
CA ILE A 151 5.81 14.18 -4.56
C ILE A 151 6.95 13.75 -5.51
N ALA A 152 7.82 12.85 -5.04
CA ALA A 152 8.86 12.25 -5.87
C ALA A 152 8.25 11.53 -7.09
N ASN A 153 7.27 10.64 -6.89
CA ASN A 153 6.63 9.93 -8.01
C ASN A 153 5.90 10.85 -9.00
N LEU A 154 5.37 11.98 -8.55
CA LEU A 154 4.72 12.97 -9.42
C LEU A 154 5.72 13.86 -10.17
N SER A 155 7.01 13.80 -9.88
CA SER A 155 8.03 14.61 -10.57
C SER A 155 8.05 14.34 -12.07
N VAL A 156 7.65 13.14 -12.51
CA VAL A 156 7.52 12.75 -13.92
C VAL A 156 6.54 13.63 -14.70
N LEU A 157 5.61 14.31 -14.03
CA LEU A 157 4.68 15.25 -14.67
C LEU A 157 5.37 16.55 -15.12
N ASP A 158 6.55 16.86 -14.57
CA ASP A 158 7.40 17.96 -15.00
C ASP A 158 8.77 17.44 -15.44
N PHE A 159 8.84 17.01 -16.71
CA PHE A 159 10.04 16.47 -17.35
C PHE A 159 11.25 17.44 -17.34
N HIS A 160 11.04 18.72 -17.08
CA HIS A 160 12.10 19.72 -17.04
C HIS A 160 12.55 20.09 -15.62
N SER A 161 11.80 19.64 -14.60
CA SER A 161 12.14 19.85 -13.19
C SER A 161 13.53 19.31 -12.83
N TRP A 162 14.17 19.96 -11.86
CA TRP A 162 15.43 19.48 -11.30
C TRP A 162 15.24 18.13 -10.58
N LEU A 163 14.06 17.91 -9.98
CA LEU A 163 13.72 16.70 -9.25
C LEU A 163 13.64 15.50 -10.19
N TRP A 164 12.91 15.62 -11.32
CA TRP A 164 12.85 14.55 -12.31
C TRP A 164 14.22 14.18 -12.88
N LYS A 165 15.09 15.17 -13.14
CA LYS A 165 16.46 14.91 -13.62
C LYS A 165 17.28 14.09 -12.62
N LEU A 166 17.07 14.30 -11.33
CA LEU A 166 17.73 13.55 -10.26
C LEU A 166 17.16 12.13 -10.14
N GLU A 167 15.84 11.98 -10.29
CA GLU A 167 15.13 10.72 -10.05
C GLU A 167 15.12 9.78 -11.26
N LYS A 168 15.14 10.31 -12.48
CA LYS A 168 15.08 9.53 -13.74
C LYS A 168 16.04 8.33 -13.78
N PRO A 169 17.31 8.43 -13.33
CA PRO A 169 18.23 7.28 -13.35
C PRO A 169 17.85 6.15 -12.37
N VAL A 170 17.01 6.44 -11.38
CA VAL A 170 16.63 5.53 -10.27
C VAL A 170 15.10 5.47 -10.08
N TYR A 171 14.33 5.78 -11.11
CA TYR A 171 12.88 5.97 -11.00
C TYR A 171 12.14 4.72 -10.50
N GLY A 172 12.63 3.53 -10.85
CA GLY A 172 12.13 2.27 -10.32
C GLY A 172 12.23 2.15 -8.80
N ILE A 173 13.27 2.73 -8.18
CA ILE A 173 13.43 2.79 -6.71
C ILE A 173 12.42 3.77 -6.11
N ILE A 174 12.28 4.96 -6.73
CA ILE A 174 11.36 6.00 -6.28
C ILE A 174 9.91 5.47 -6.25
N GLN A 175 9.51 4.72 -7.28
CA GLN A 175 8.19 4.12 -7.31
C GLN A 175 8.00 3.03 -6.24
N ARG A 176 9.00 2.17 -6.03
CA ARG A 176 8.97 1.15 -4.97
C ARG A 176 8.88 1.75 -3.57
N LEU A 177 9.49 2.91 -3.34
CA LEU A 177 9.47 3.58 -2.04
C LEU A 177 8.05 3.97 -1.61
N LEU A 178 7.19 4.34 -2.57
CA LEU A 178 5.78 4.65 -2.31
C LEU A 178 5.05 3.43 -1.75
N PHE A 179 5.12 2.30 -2.47
CA PHE A 179 4.52 1.04 -2.04
C PHE A 179 5.18 0.48 -0.77
N PHE A 180 6.49 0.68 -0.58
CA PHE A 180 7.21 0.30 0.64
C PHE A 180 6.64 0.99 1.86
N THR A 181 6.53 2.30 1.79
CA THR A 181 6.06 3.10 2.93
C THR A 181 4.62 2.74 3.29
N TRP A 182 3.75 2.55 2.29
CA TRP A 182 2.36 2.20 2.54
C TRP A 182 2.21 0.77 3.10
N SER A 183 2.89 -0.21 2.51
CA SER A 183 2.86 -1.60 2.99
C SER A 183 3.51 -1.77 4.37
N LEU A 184 4.56 -0.99 4.67
CA LEU A 184 5.17 -0.94 6.00
C LEU A 184 4.18 -0.39 7.03
N TRP A 185 3.44 0.67 6.71
CA TRP A 185 2.36 1.17 7.56
C TRP A 185 1.30 0.10 7.79
N LEU A 186 0.82 -0.56 6.73
CA LEU A 186 -0.19 -1.61 6.79
C LEU A 186 0.24 -2.76 7.72
N ALA A 187 1.47 -3.25 7.56
CA ALA A 187 2.04 -4.30 8.40
C ALA A 187 2.24 -3.83 9.85
N GLY A 188 2.73 -2.60 10.05
CA GLY A 188 2.93 -2.02 11.37
C GLY A 188 1.63 -1.89 12.15
N ILE A 189 0.57 -1.33 11.55
CA ILE A 189 -0.76 -1.23 12.17
C ILE A 189 -1.33 -2.60 12.46
N SER A 190 -1.20 -3.56 11.53
CA SER A 190 -1.59 -4.95 11.77
C SER A 190 -0.96 -5.52 13.04
N VAL A 191 0.36 -5.41 13.21
CA VAL A 191 1.06 -5.94 14.38
C VAL A 191 0.64 -5.19 15.66
N MET A 192 0.59 -3.86 15.63
CA MET A 192 0.31 -3.04 16.80
C MET A 192 -1.12 -3.23 17.31
N VAL A 193 -2.10 -3.28 16.41
CA VAL A 193 -3.51 -3.48 16.76
C VAL A 193 -3.76 -4.90 17.25
N ARG A 194 -3.15 -5.92 16.61
CA ARG A 194 -3.27 -7.32 17.07
C ARG A 194 -2.72 -7.55 18.47
N ARG A 195 -1.68 -6.82 18.86
CA ARG A 195 -1.07 -6.90 20.20
C ARG A 195 -1.85 -6.12 21.26
N SER A 196 -2.89 -5.38 20.89
CA SER A 196 -3.74 -4.69 21.87
C SER A 196 -4.63 -5.69 22.62
N ARG A 197 -4.87 -5.43 23.92
CA ARG A 197 -5.57 -6.36 24.84
C ARG A 197 -6.96 -6.77 24.35
N ASP A 198 -7.71 -5.86 23.76
CA ASP A 198 -9.07 -6.15 23.28
C ASP A 198 -9.12 -7.22 22.17
N VAL A 199 -8.04 -7.36 21.40
CA VAL A 199 -7.92 -8.41 20.37
C VAL A 199 -7.38 -9.71 20.99
N ALA A 200 -6.73 -9.61 22.15
CA ALA A 200 -6.23 -10.76 22.89
C ALA A 200 -7.40 -11.56 23.50
N ASP A 201 -8.35 -10.87 24.11
CA ASP A 201 -9.46 -11.47 24.86
C ASP A 201 -10.49 -12.18 23.94
N ASP A 202 -10.65 -11.72 22.70
CA ASP A 202 -11.55 -12.29 21.67
C ASP A 202 -11.13 -13.69 21.15
N ALA A 203 -9.98 -14.22 21.58
CA ALA A 203 -9.48 -15.52 21.14
C ALA A 203 -9.20 -16.50 22.29
N ALA A 204 -9.54 -16.10 23.52
CA ALA A 204 -9.65 -16.99 24.67
C ALA A 204 -11.09 -17.52 24.75
#